data_AF-A0A3D4H0L6-F1
#
_entry.id   AF-A0A3D4H0L6-F1
#
_cell.length_a   1.000
_cell.length_b   1.000
_cell.length_c   1.000
_cell.angle_alpha   90.00
_cell.angle_beta   90.00
_cell.angle_gamma   90.00
#
_symmetry.space_group_name_H-M   'P 1'
#
loop_
_entity.id
_entity.type
_entity.pdbx_description
1 polymer ?
#
loop_
_entity_poly.entity_id
_entity_poly.type
_entity_poly.pdbx_seq_one_letter_code
_entity_poly.pdbx_strand_id
1 'polypeptide(L)'
;LDSYFQVVEVTHMKDAKVRAQAADLLKSAHMDVAFGAQPILLVGKLDINSADESHRLKAVEAVQAGVEQAEELGAPGIALLSGPDPGPADRDQGVDLLIDSLKRLCEYS
;
A
#
# COMPACT_ATOMS: atom_id res chain seq x y z
N LEU A 1 7.63 27.94 -1.31
CA LEU A 1 7.74 26.61 -0.70
C LEU A 1 7.93 26.80 0.80
N ASP A 2 7.06 26.19 1.60
CA ASP A 2 7.27 26.07 3.05
C ASP A 2 8.60 25.33 3.28
N SER A 3 9.45 25.85 4.17
CA SER A 3 10.75 25.24 4.46
C SER A 3 10.68 24.08 5.46
N TYR A 4 9.51 23.83 6.05
CA TYR A 4 9.35 22.86 7.14
C TYR A 4 8.73 21.52 6.70
N PHE A 5 7.76 21.52 5.79
CA PHE A 5 7.08 20.29 5.34
C PHE A 5 7.08 20.19 3.82
N GLN A 6 7.95 19.31 3.30
CA GLN A 6 8.10 19.06 1.87
C GLN A 6 7.40 17.79 1.41
N VAL A 7 7.06 16.90 2.35
CA VAL A 7 6.48 15.58 2.09
C VAL A 7 5.21 15.41 2.93
N VAL A 8 4.19 14.77 2.36
CA VAL A 8 3.02 14.28 3.10
C VAL A 8 2.78 12.81 2.82
N GLU A 9 2.55 12.03 3.88
CA GLU A 9 2.06 10.66 3.74
C GLU A 9 0.53 10.67 3.79
N VAL A 10 -0.10 10.08 2.77
CA VAL A 10 -1.54 9.88 2.67
C VAL A 10 -1.85 8.39 2.59
N THR A 11 -3.11 8.02 2.82
CA THR A 11 -3.59 6.63 2.75
C THR A 11 -4.89 6.57 1.96
N HIS A 12 -5.34 5.35 1.67
CA HIS A 12 -6.61 4.99 1.06
C HIS A 12 -7.77 5.97 1.37
N MET A 13 -8.35 6.52 0.31
CA MET A 13 -9.51 7.41 0.36
C MET A 13 -10.72 6.73 -0.29
N LYS A 14 -11.73 6.39 0.52
CA LYS A 14 -12.91 5.62 0.08
C LYS A 14 -13.77 6.34 -0.96
N ASP A 15 -13.87 7.67 -0.86
CA ASP A 15 -14.65 8.48 -1.78
C ASP A 15 -13.74 8.99 -2.91
N ALA A 16 -14.03 8.57 -4.15
CA ALA A 16 -13.26 8.97 -5.32
C ALA A 16 -13.29 10.49 -5.57
N LYS A 17 -14.38 11.18 -5.22
CA LYS A 17 -14.44 12.64 -5.37
C LYS A 17 -13.51 13.33 -4.38
N VAL A 18 -13.45 12.83 -3.15
CA VAL A 18 -12.51 13.35 -2.13
C VAL A 18 -11.07 13.07 -2.57
N ARG A 19 -10.80 11.89 -3.13
CA ARG A 19 -9.46 11.53 -3.62
C ARG A 19 -9.00 12.43 -4.77
N ALA A 20 -9.86 12.69 -5.75
CA ALA A 20 -9.56 13.62 -6.84
C ALA A 20 -9.28 15.05 -6.33
N GLN A 21 -10.08 15.53 -5.38
CA GLN A 21 -9.86 16.84 -4.75
C GLN A 21 -8.52 16.90 -3.98
N ALA A 22 -8.16 15.81 -3.30
CA ALA A 22 -6.88 15.71 -2.62
C ALA A 22 -5.71 15.71 -3.61
N ALA A 23 -5.82 14.96 -4.72
CA ALA A 23 -4.81 14.94 -5.78
C ALA A 23 -4.55 16.33 -6.37
N ASP A 24 -5.62 17.09 -6.68
CA ASP A 24 -5.51 18.47 -7.18
C ASP A 24 -4.81 19.39 -6.16
N LEU A 25 -5.15 19.26 -4.88
CA LEU A 25 -4.54 20.02 -3.80
C LEU A 25 -3.05 19.72 -3.67
N LEU A 26 -2.68 18.44 -3.58
CA LEU A 26 -1.30 17.98 -3.44
C LEU A 26 -0.43 18.46 -4.61
N LYS A 27 -0.95 18.34 -5.83
CA LYS A 27 -0.29 18.81 -7.04
C LYS A 27 -0.06 20.32 -7.04
N SER A 28 -1.06 21.11 -6.62
CA SER A 28 -0.94 22.58 -6.56
C SER A 28 -0.03 23.07 -5.44
N ALA A 29 0.13 22.30 -4.37
CA ALA A 29 1.00 22.62 -3.25
C ALA A 29 2.48 22.33 -3.52
N HIS A 30 2.81 21.64 -4.62
CA HIS A 30 4.17 21.18 -4.93
C HIS A 30 4.80 20.35 -3.80
N MET A 31 4.00 19.52 -3.13
CA MET A 31 4.47 18.60 -2.09
C MET A 31 4.83 17.25 -2.70
N ASP A 32 5.86 16.61 -2.16
CA ASP A 32 6.12 15.20 -2.40
C ASP A 32 5.09 14.35 -1.65
N VAL A 33 4.57 13.30 -2.29
CA VAL A 33 3.51 12.47 -1.73
C VAL A 33 4.04 11.07 -1.50
N ALA A 34 3.83 10.51 -0.31
CA ALA A 34 4.01 9.10 -0.01
C ALA A 34 2.64 8.45 0.23
N PHE A 35 2.47 7.20 -0.20
CA PHE A 35 1.22 6.46 0.02
C PHE A 35 1.43 5.30 1.00
N GLY A 36 0.71 5.35 2.12
CA GLY A 36 0.64 4.27 3.09
C GLY A 36 -0.51 3.31 2.82
N ALA A 37 -0.20 2.07 2.42
CA ALA A 37 -1.17 0.99 2.23
C ALA A 37 -1.46 0.21 3.54
N GLN A 38 -0.78 0.53 4.65
CA GLN A 38 -0.93 -0.17 5.93
C GLN A 38 -2.39 -0.18 6.42
N PRO A 39 -3.16 0.91 6.34
CA PRO A 39 -4.57 0.90 6.75
C PRO A 39 -5.46 -0.03 5.91
N ILE A 40 -5.13 -0.26 4.63
CA ILE A 40 -5.84 -1.23 3.77
C ILE A 40 -5.71 -2.63 4.37
N LEU A 41 -4.48 -3.03 4.72
CA LEU A 41 -4.19 -4.33 5.28
C LEU A 41 -4.78 -4.50 6.69
N LEU A 42 -4.55 -3.53 7.59
CA LEU A 42 -4.95 -3.62 8.99
C LEU A 42 -6.48 -3.61 9.16
N VAL A 43 -7.20 -2.72 8.46
CA VAL A 43 -8.66 -2.65 8.55
C VAL A 43 -9.31 -3.86 7.88
N GLY A 44 -8.75 -4.31 6.76
CA GLY A 44 -9.20 -5.49 6.03
C GLY A 44 -8.85 -6.82 6.71
N LYS A 45 -7.99 -6.80 7.75
CA LYS A 45 -7.36 -7.99 8.33
C LYS A 45 -6.75 -8.89 7.25
N LEU A 46 -6.05 -8.26 6.32
CA LEU A 46 -5.42 -8.90 5.17
C LEU A 46 -3.95 -9.18 5.48
N ASP A 47 -3.43 -10.24 4.88
CA ASP A 47 -2.07 -10.72 5.09
C ASP A 47 -1.44 -11.12 3.74
N ILE A 48 -0.46 -10.34 3.28
CA ILE A 48 0.27 -10.56 2.03
C ILE A 48 1.29 -11.70 2.10
N ASN A 49 1.51 -12.32 3.24
CA ASN A 49 2.33 -13.51 3.40
C ASN A 49 1.59 -14.64 4.12
N SER A 50 0.27 -14.66 3.97
CA SER A 50 -0.57 -15.73 4.50
C SER A 50 -0.27 -17.07 3.82
N ALA A 51 -0.23 -18.14 4.62
CA ALA A 51 -0.14 -19.50 4.11
C ALA A 51 -1.42 -19.94 3.36
N ASP A 52 -2.57 -19.32 3.63
CA ASP A 52 -3.78 -19.47 2.82
C ASP A 52 -3.63 -18.64 1.54
N GLU A 53 -3.45 -19.31 0.41
CA GLU A 53 -3.28 -18.66 -0.89
C GLU A 53 -4.47 -17.78 -1.27
N SER A 54 -5.72 -18.19 -1.00
CA SER A 54 -6.88 -17.37 -1.33
C SER A 54 -6.90 -16.08 -0.50
N HIS A 55 -6.54 -16.17 0.78
CA HIS A 55 -6.42 -14.99 1.63
C HIS A 55 -5.27 -14.08 1.18
N ARG A 56 -4.12 -14.66 0.82
CA ARG A 56 -2.95 -13.93 0.34
C ARG A 56 -3.24 -13.19 -0.96
N LEU A 57 -3.88 -13.82 -1.94
CA LEU A 57 -4.23 -13.19 -3.21
C LEU A 57 -5.21 -12.03 -3.03
N LYS A 58 -6.19 -12.16 -2.13
CA LYS A 58 -7.08 -11.04 -1.77
C LYS A 58 -6.32 -9.86 -1.16
N ALA A 59 -5.29 -10.14 -0.35
CA ALA A 59 -4.43 -9.11 0.20
C ALA A 59 -3.63 -8.40 -0.89
N VAL A 60 -3.07 -9.15 -1.85
CA VAL A 60 -2.34 -8.60 -3.01
C VAL A 60 -3.26 -7.72 -3.86
N GLU A 61 -4.46 -8.20 -4.22
CA GLU A 61 -5.45 -7.43 -4.99
C GLU A 61 -5.84 -6.12 -4.29
N ALA A 62 -6.02 -6.15 -2.97
CA ALA A 62 -6.32 -4.94 -2.20
C ALA A 62 -5.17 -3.93 -2.21
N VAL A 63 -3.92 -4.40 -2.21
CA VAL A 63 -2.74 -3.54 -2.33
C VAL A 63 -2.60 -2.99 -3.75
N GLN A 64 -2.90 -3.76 -4.80
CA GLN A 64 -2.95 -3.28 -6.18
C GLN A 64 -3.95 -2.12 -6.34
N ALA A 65 -5.15 -2.23 -5.77
CA ALA A 65 -6.10 -1.11 -5.73
C ALA A 65 -5.56 0.10 -4.95
N GLY A 66 -4.67 -0.13 -3.98
CA GLY A 66 -3.90 0.93 -3.32
C GLY A 66 -2.87 1.60 -4.23
N VAL A 67 -2.20 0.84 -5.11
CA VAL A 67 -1.26 1.38 -6.12
C VAL A 67 -1.99 2.32 -7.07
N GLU A 68 -3.16 1.93 -7.58
CA GLU A 68 -3.98 2.81 -8.44
C GLU A 68 -4.31 4.15 -7.75
N GLN A 69 -4.63 4.12 -6.44
CA GLN A 69 -4.87 5.34 -5.68
C GLN A 69 -3.60 6.15 -5.43
N ALA A 70 -2.46 5.49 -5.22
CA ALA A 70 -1.18 6.15 -5.07
C ALA A 70 -0.82 6.93 -6.34
N GLU A 71 -1.00 6.33 -7.51
CA GLU A 71 -0.81 6.99 -8.81
C GLU A 71 -1.75 8.19 -8.98
N GLU A 72 -3.04 8.03 -8.67
CA GLU A 72 -4.02 9.14 -8.73
C GLU A 72 -3.61 10.31 -7.84
N LEU A 73 -3.04 10.03 -6.66
CA LEU A 73 -2.57 11.01 -5.69
C LEU A 73 -1.18 11.57 -5.98
N GLY A 74 -0.51 11.10 -7.04
CA GLY A 74 0.83 11.54 -7.42
C GLY A 74 1.94 10.99 -6.52
N ALA A 75 1.69 9.92 -5.77
CA ALA A 75 2.71 9.22 -5.00
C ALA A 75 3.51 8.27 -5.91
N PRO A 76 4.85 8.32 -5.93
CA PRO A 76 5.69 7.50 -6.82
C PRO A 76 5.85 6.06 -6.34
N GLY A 77 5.25 5.70 -5.21
CA GLY A 77 5.33 4.37 -4.63
C GLY A 77 4.46 4.24 -3.38
N ILE A 78 4.41 3.01 -2.87
CA ILE A 78 3.62 2.67 -1.69
C ILE A 78 4.50 2.07 -0.59
N ALA A 79 4.08 2.27 0.66
CA ALA A 79 4.59 1.55 1.82
C ALA A 79 3.50 0.60 2.34
N LEU A 80 3.88 -0.62 2.70
CA LEU A 80 2.96 -1.64 3.23
C LEU A 80 3.58 -2.37 4.42
N LEU A 81 2.76 -3.16 5.12
CA LEU A 81 3.23 -4.08 6.16
C LEU A 81 3.22 -5.50 5.61
N SER A 82 4.19 -6.31 6.05
CA SER A 82 3.97 -7.75 6.06
C SER A 82 2.76 -8.09 6.95
N GLY A 83 2.23 -9.29 6.81
CA GLY A 83 1.34 -9.86 7.79
C GLY A 83 2.03 -10.23 9.10
N PRO A 84 1.28 -10.82 10.03
CA PRO A 84 1.78 -11.29 11.31
C PRO A 84 2.95 -12.25 11.14
N ASP A 85 3.90 -12.20 12.08
CA ASP A 85 4.97 -13.18 12.17
C ASP A 85 4.38 -14.57 12.48
N PRO A 86 4.52 -15.57 11.58
CA PRO A 86 3.93 -16.89 11.77
C PRO A 86 4.66 -17.70 12.85
N GLY A 87 5.79 -17.19 13.36
CA GLY A 87 6.60 -17.83 14.38
C GLY A 87 7.81 -18.56 13.80
N PRO A 88 8.76 -19.02 14.65
CA PRO A 88 10.06 -19.49 14.19
C PRO A 88 10.05 -20.68 13.23
N ALA A 89 9.05 -21.58 13.33
CA ALA A 89 8.97 -22.78 12.49
C ALA A 89 8.57 -22.46 11.04
N ASP A 90 7.73 -21.44 10.86
CA ASP A 90 7.12 -21.10 9.57
C ASP A 90 7.66 -19.78 8.99
N ARG A 91 8.61 -19.12 9.68
CA ARG A 91 9.10 -17.79 9.30
C ARG A 91 9.77 -17.78 7.93
N ASP A 92 10.59 -18.78 7.62
CA ASP A 92 11.26 -18.88 6.32
C ASP A 92 10.22 -19.02 5.19
N GLN A 93 9.21 -19.87 5.38
CA GLN A 93 8.09 -19.98 4.45
C GLN A 93 7.30 -18.66 4.34
N GLY A 94 7.04 -17.98 5.47
CA GLY A 94 6.39 -16.68 5.48
C GLY A 94 7.15 -15.63 4.69
N VAL A 95 8.49 -15.63 4.77
CA VAL A 95 9.35 -14.74 3.97
C VAL A 95 9.26 -15.09 2.48
N ASP A 96 9.28 -16.37 2.11
CA ASP A 96 9.13 -16.79 0.70
C ASP A 96 7.78 -16.35 0.13
N LEU A 97 6.70 -16.48 0.91
CA LEU A 97 5.36 -16.03 0.51
C LEU A 97 5.27 -14.49 0.42
N LEU A 98 5.94 -13.77 1.31
CA LEU A 98 6.06 -12.31 1.23
C LEU A 98 6.77 -11.90 -0.06
N ILE A 99 7.88 -12.55 -0.40
CA ILE A 99 8.65 -12.29 -1.62
C ILE A 99 7.80 -12.56 -2.86
N ASP A 100 7.05 -13.66 -2.90
CA ASP A 100 6.11 -13.95 -4.01
C ASP A 100 5.09 -12.83 -4.20
N SER A 101 4.45 -12.40 -3.11
CA SER A 101 3.46 -11.31 -3.15
C SER A 101 4.08 -9.98 -3.59
N LEU A 102 5.27 -9.63 -3.11
CA LEU A 102 5.97 -8.42 -3.53
C LEU A 102 6.33 -8.46 -5.02
N LYS A 103 6.78 -9.60 -5.54
CA LYS A 103 7.03 -9.77 -6.98
C LYS A 103 5.77 -9.55 -7.82
N ARG A 104 4.63 -10.13 -7.40
CA ARG A 104 3.34 -9.93 -8.09
C ARG A 104 2.91 -8.45 -8.10
N LEU A 105 3.16 -7.72 -7.02
CA LEU A 105 2.89 -6.29 -6.96
C LEU A 105 3.82 -5.50 -7.90
N CYS A 106 5.10 -5.85 -7.95
CA CYS A 106 6.07 -5.25 -8.88
C CYS A 106 5.79 -5.59 -10.35
N GLU A 107 5.22 -6.76 -10.66
CA GLU A 107 4.83 -7.13 -12.03
C GLU A 107 3.56 -6.41 -12.50
N TYR A 108 2.71 -5.99 -11.56
CA TYR A 108 1.48 -5.26 -11.84
C TYR A 108 1.69 -3.76 -12.06
N SER A 109 2.68 -3.16 -11.39
CA SER A 109 3.00 -1.73 -11.43
C SER A 109 3.99 -1.37 -12.55
#